data_AF-A0ABD5EN91-F1
#
_entry.id   AF-A0ABD5EN91-F1
#
_cell.length_a   1.000
_cell.length_b   1.000
_cell.length_c   1.000
_cell.angle_alpha   90.00
_cell.angle_beta   90.00
_cell.angle_gamma   90.00
#
_symmetry.space_group_name_H-M   'P 1'
#
loop_
_entity.id
_entity.type
_entity.pdbx_description
1 polymer ?
#
loop_
_entity_poly.entity_id
_entity_poly.type
_entity_poly.pdbx_seq_one_letter_code
_entity_poly.pdbx_strand_id
1 'polypeptide(L)'
;MSGSAYTVRIVGDLADREAAFAVRKEVFVGEQGVPEDLEYDAFDEPGADAVHLLAVRDDGLPLGTGRLLYGPTAADRTGGDTTVGSLGRLAVTAHARGLGVGVALVRAIEDVARARGLTAVDLHAQTRALGFYEGLGYEAYGPEYPEAGIPHRAMRRAL
;
A
#
# COMPACT_ATOMS: atom_id res chain seq x y z
N MET A 1 -2.01 27.50 7.49
CA MET A 1 -2.28 26.28 8.27
C MET A 1 -1.06 25.39 8.13
N SER A 2 -0.24 25.28 9.18
CA SER A 2 0.96 24.44 9.16
C SER A 2 0.51 22.98 9.27
N GLY A 3 0.20 22.34 8.13
CA GLY A 3 0.09 20.89 8.11
C GLY A 3 1.42 20.33 8.61
N SER A 4 1.41 19.45 9.60
CA SER A 4 2.65 18.85 10.09
C SER A 4 3.36 18.21 8.90
N ALA A 5 4.60 18.62 8.65
CA ALA A 5 5.40 18.04 7.60
C ALA A 5 5.69 16.57 7.94
N TYR A 6 5.67 15.74 6.91
CA TYR A 6 5.99 14.32 6.99
C TYR A 6 6.84 13.95 5.78
N THR A 7 7.59 12.87 5.93
CA THR A 7 8.41 12.30 4.86
C THR A 7 7.92 10.89 4.55
N VAL A 8 8.02 10.50 3.28
CA VAL A 8 7.80 9.12 2.84
C VAL A 8 9.14 8.54 2.44
N ARG A 9 9.48 7.38 3.00
CA ARG A 9 10.76 6.71 2.73
C ARG A 9 10.61 5.21 2.68
N ILE A 10 11.54 4.55 1.99
CA ILE A 10 11.63 3.09 1.94
C ILE A 10 12.02 2.61 3.35
N VAL A 11 11.31 1.59 3.84
CA VAL A 11 11.62 0.87 5.07
C VAL A 11 12.99 0.22 4.91
N GLY A 12 13.97 0.66 5.69
CA GLY A 12 15.37 0.23 5.54
C GLY A 12 15.92 -0.58 6.71
N ASP A 13 15.32 -0.44 7.89
CA ASP A 13 15.78 -1.10 9.12
C ASP A 13 14.64 -1.75 9.92
N LEU A 14 15.00 -2.37 11.03
CA LEU A 14 14.05 -3.06 11.91
C LEU A 14 13.04 -2.09 12.54
N ALA A 15 13.47 -0.88 12.91
CA ALA A 15 12.60 0.10 13.55
C ALA A 15 11.52 0.60 12.58
N ASP A 16 11.88 0.85 11.33
CA ASP A 16 10.94 1.19 10.27
C ASP A 16 9.93 0.08 10.02
N ARG A 17 10.42 -1.17 9.99
CA ARG A 17 9.59 -2.36 9.77
C ARG A 17 8.56 -2.50 10.89
N GLU A 18 9.00 -2.38 12.14
CA GLU A 18 8.12 -2.40 13.31
C GLU A 18 7.10 -1.26 13.25
N ALA A 19 7.51 -0.05 12.88
CA ALA A 19 6.61 1.09 12.73
C ALA A 19 5.56 0.88 11.62
N ALA A 20 5.97 0.35 10.45
CA ALA A 20 5.05 0.00 9.37
C ALA A 20 4.04 -1.06 9.79
N PHE A 21 4.49 -2.07 10.53
CA PHE A 21 3.62 -3.14 11.03
C PHE A 21 2.68 -2.63 12.12
N ALA A 22 3.13 -1.73 12.99
CA ALA A 22 2.26 -1.08 13.98
C ALA A 22 1.10 -0.33 13.31
N VAL A 23 1.36 0.43 12.23
CA VAL A 23 0.32 1.11 11.45
C VAL A 23 -0.66 0.11 10.84
N ARG A 24 -0.16 -0.97 10.22
CA ARG A 24 -1.00 -2.04 9.65
C ARG A 24 -1.88 -2.69 10.70
N LYS A 25 -1.31 -3.02 11.87
CA LYS A 25 -2.05 -3.62 12.98
C LYS A 25 -3.12 -2.69 13.52
N GLU A 26 -2.82 -1.42 13.72
CA GLU A 26 -3.82 -0.42 14.14
C GLU A 26 -5.00 -0.35 13.17
N VAL A 27 -4.70 -0.26 11.86
CA VAL A 27 -5.72 -0.02 10.83
C VAL A 27 -6.45 -1.31 10.43
N PHE A 28 -5.75 -2.36 10.03
CA PHE A 28 -6.38 -3.56 9.49
C PHE A 28 -6.95 -4.45 10.60
N VAL A 29 -6.17 -4.73 11.65
CA VAL A 29 -6.64 -5.57 12.76
C VAL A 29 -7.53 -4.78 13.71
N GLY A 30 -7.07 -3.62 14.19
CA GLY A 30 -7.77 -2.83 15.20
C GLY A 30 -9.06 -2.19 14.68
N GLU A 31 -9.00 -1.48 13.56
CA GLU A 31 -10.15 -0.75 13.03
C GLU A 31 -11.02 -1.59 12.07
N GLN A 32 -10.41 -2.36 11.16
CA GLN A 32 -11.16 -3.07 10.12
C GLN A 32 -11.54 -4.51 10.51
N GLY A 33 -11.04 -5.02 11.63
CA GLY A 33 -11.35 -6.36 12.11
C GLY A 33 -10.78 -7.49 11.25
N VAL A 34 -9.73 -7.23 10.48
CA VAL A 34 -8.99 -8.27 9.75
C VAL A 34 -8.32 -9.19 10.77
N PRO A 35 -8.50 -10.53 10.68
CA PRO A 35 -7.80 -11.47 11.56
C PRO A 35 -6.28 -11.27 11.50
N GLU A 36 -5.61 -11.20 12.66
CA GLU A 36 -4.18 -10.89 12.75
C GLU A 36 -3.30 -11.93 12.03
N ASP A 37 -3.73 -13.20 12.00
CA ASP A 37 -3.09 -14.31 11.29
C ASP A 37 -3.16 -14.18 9.76
N LEU A 38 -4.04 -13.32 9.23
CA LEU A 38 -4.15 -13.03 7.80
C LEU A 38 -3.45 -11.72 7.39
N GLU A 39 -3.05 -10.89 8.36
CA GLU A 39 -2.45 -9.59 8.07
C GLU A 39 -1.02 -9.71 7.53
N TYR A 40 -0.23 -10.59 8.13
CA TYR A 40 1.17 -10.79 7.76
C TYR A 40 1.32 -11.97 6.82
N ASP A 41 2.11 -11.80 5.75
CA ASP A 41 2.31 -12.83 4.73
C ASP A 41 3.79 -13.05 4.41
N ALA A 42 4.09 -14.05 3.59
CA ALA A 42 5.46 -14.39 3.20
C ALA A 42 6.19 -13.25 2.47
N PHE A 43 5.47 -12.26 1.92
CA PHE A 43 6.08 -11.11 1.24
C PHE A 43 6.51 -10.02 2.21
N ASP A 44 6.20 -10.19 3.50
CA ASP A 44 6.73 -9.35 4.56
C ASP A 44 8.15 -9.80 4.97
N GLU A 45 8.58 -11.01 4.66
CA GLU A 45 9.89 -11.53 5.07
C GLU A 45 11.07 -10.96 4.24
N PRO A 46 12.28 -10.82 4.84
CA PRO A 46 13.46 -10.41 4.10
C PRO A 46 13.72 -11.32 2.88
N GLY A 47 14.03 -10.71 1.74
CA GLY A 47 14.33 -11.43 0.50
C GLY A 47 13.14 -11.65 -0.43
N ALA A 48 11.92 -11.24 -0.04
CA ALA A 48 10.81 -11.13 -0.98
C ALA A 48 11.03 -9.98 -1.99
N ASP A 49 10.48 -10.10 -3.20
CA ASP A 49 10.43 -9.01 -4.18
C ASP A 49 9.34 -8.00 -3.78
N ALA A 50 9.57 -7.36 -2.65
CA ALA A 50 8.70 -6.39 -2.01
C ALA A 50 9.46 -5.13 -1.60
N VAL A 51 8.83 -3.96 -1.75
CA VAL A 51 9.30 -2.69 -1.20
C VAL A 51 8.24 -2.16 -0.26
N HIS A 52 8.64 -1.88 0.98
CA HIS A 52 7.78 -1.28 1.98
C HIS A 52 8.11 0.20 2.11
N LEU A 53 7.09 1.04 2.22
CA LEU A 53 7.22 2.48 2.37
C LEU A 53 6.52 2.90 3.66
N LEU A 54 7.16 3.80 4.39
CA LEU A 54 6.65 4.36 5.63
C LEU A 54 6.55 5.88 5.51
N ALA A 55 5.40 6.43 5.90
CA ALA A 55 5.19 7.86 6.07
C ALA A 55 5.36 8.21 7.55
N VAL A 56 6.29 9.12 7.86
CA VAL A 56 6.64 9.50 9.23
C VAL A 56 6.62 11.01 9.36
N ARG A 57 6.00 11.50 10.42
CA ARG A 57 6.03 12.93 10.80
C ARG A 57 7.42 13.33 11.30
N ASP A 58 7.74 14.62 11.27
CA ASP A 58 9.04 15.13 11.72
C ASP A 58 9.41 14.76 13.17
N ASP A 59 8.43 14.49 14.03
CA ASP A 59 8.64 14.04 15.42
C ASP A 59 8.80 12.51 15.57
N GLY A 60 8.86 11.78 14.46
CA GLY A 60 9.03 10.33 14.43
C GLY A 60 7.73 9.54 14.50
N LEU A 61 6.56 10.18 14.60
CA LEU A 61 5.28 9.46 14.63
C LEU A 61 4.98 8.81 13.26
N PRO A 62 4.78 7.48 13.18
CA PRO A 62 4.36 6.83 11.94
C PRO A 62 2.90 7.18 11.63
N LEU A 63 2.67 7.63 10.40
CA LEU A 63 1.36 8.11 9.93
C LEU A 63 0.69 7.14 8.96
N GLY A 64 1.49 6.37 8.22
CA GLY A 64 0.99 5.51 7.17
C GLY A 64 2.06 4.58 6.61
N THR A 65 1.64 3.53 5.91
CA THR A 65 2.54 2.60 5.23
C THR A 65 1.90 2.10 3.94
N GLY A 66 2.72 1.55 3.04
CA GLY A 66 2.27 0.84 1.85
C GLY A 66 3.32 -0.17 1.39
N ARG A 67 2.92 -1.11 0.54
CA ARG A 67 3.80 -2.13 -0.03
C ARG A 67 3.64 -2.19 -1.55
N LEU A 68 4.76 -2.30 -2.25
CA LEU A 68 4.84 -2.66 -3.66
C LEU A 68 5.41 -4.07 -3.76
N LEU A 69 4.68 -4.99 -4.38
CA LEU A 69 5.22 -6.25 -4.89
C LEU A 69 5.64 -6.07 -6.35
N TYR A 70 6.70 -6.75 -6.78
CA TYR A 70 7.19 -6.71 -8.15
C TYR A 70 7.73 -8.08 -8.59
N GLY A 71 8.08 -8.20 -9.88
CA GLY A 71 8.69 -9.43 -10.41
C GLY A 71 7.80 -10.67 -10.25
N PRO A 72 8.39 -11.86 -10.07
CA PRO A 72 7.63 -13.11 -9.87
C PRO A 72 6.67 -13.05 -8.69
N THR A 73 7.01 -12.34 -7.61
CA THR A 73 6.13 -12.17 -6.43
C THR A 73 4.83 -11.44 -6.76
N ALA A 74 4.82 -10.55 -7.75
CA ALA A 74 3.61 -9.84 -8.17
C ALA A 74 2.75 -10.63 -9.18
N ALA A 75 3.26 -11.72 -9.76
CA ALA A 75 2.62 -12.39 -10.90
C ALA A 75 1.17 -12.82 -10.61
N ASP A 76 0.92 -13.42 -9.45
CA ASP A 76 -0.43 -13.87 -9.05
C ASP A 76 -1.42 -12.71 -8.91
N ARG A 77 -0.94 -11.51 -8.57
CA ARG A 77 -1.76 -10.30 -8.40
C ARG A 77 -1.89 -9.46 -9.68
N THR A 78 -1.20 -9.85 -10.75
CA THR A 78 -1.09 -9.06 -11.99
C THR A 78 -1.47 -9.85 -13.24
N GLY A 79 -2.07 -11.04 -13.06
CA GLY A 79 -2.44 -11.92 -14.17
C GLY A 79 -1.24 -12.54 -14.89
N GLY A 80 -0.11 -12.70 -14.19
CA GLY A 80 1.14 -13.22 -14.72
C GLY A 80 2.07 -12.18 -15.36
N ASP A 81 1.66 -10.92 -15.42
CA ASP A 81 2.46 -9.85 -16.04
C ASP A 81 3.51 -9.29 -15.06
N THR A 82 4.73 -9.84 -15.16
CA THR A 82 5.87 -9.40 -14.33
C THR A 82 6.37 -7.98 -14.63
N THR A 83 5.85 -7.30 -15.65
CA THR A 83 6.13 -5.88 -15.92
C THR A 83 5.24 -4.94 -15.12
N VAL A 84 4.25 -5.49 -14.40
CA VAL A 84 3.30 -4.75 -13.57
C VAL A 84 3.61 -5.01 -12.09
N GLY A 85 3.61 -3.94 -11.29
CA GLY A 85 3.72 -4.07 -9.83
C GLY A 85 2.37 -4.19 -9.16
N SER A 86 2.32 -4.73 -7.95
CA SER A 86 1.09 -4.78 -7.14
C SER A 86 1.22 -3.94 -5.87
N LEU A 87 0.43 -2.87 -5.77
CA LEU A 87 0.27 -2.05 -4.59
C LEU A 87 -0.70 -2.73 -3.62
N GLY A 88 -0.27 -2.90 -2.38
CA GLY A 88 -1.08 -3.43 -1.30
C GLY A 88 -0.65 -2.90 0.06
N ARG A 89 -1.29 -3.39 1.12
CA ARG A 89 -1.01 -3.02 2.52
C ARG A 89 -0.97 -1.50 2.75
N LEU A 90 -1.76 -0.73 1.98
CA LEU A 90 -1.87 0.72 2.15
C LEU A 90 -2.73 1.02 3.38
N ALA A 91 -2.11 1.55 4.42
CA ALA A 91 -2.77 1.90 5.68
C ALA A 91 -2.37 3.32 6.10
N VAL A 92 -3.34 4.11 6.56
CA VAL A 92 -3.14 5.46 7.11
C VAL A 92 -3.90 5.54 8.43
N THR A 93 -3.19 5.93 9.49
CA THR A 93 -3.75 6.07 10.84
C THR A 93 -4.90 7.07 10.84
N ALA A 94 -5.86 6.90 11.74
CA ALA A 94 -7.07 7.73 11.76
C ALA A 94 -6.76 9.24 11.87
N HIS A 95 -5.75 9.59 12.65
CA HIS A 95 -5.32 10.97 12.88
C HIS A 95 -4.54 11.59 11.70
N ALA A 96 -4.08 10.78 10.74
CA ALA A 96 -3.33 11.23 9.57
C ALA A 96 -4.19 11.32 8.28
N ARG A 97 -5.45 10.86 8.34
CA ARG A 97 -6.39 10.94 7.21
C ARG A 97 -6.73 12.39 6.89
N GLY A 98 -6.91 12.69 5.60
CA GLY A 98 -7.14 14.06 5.12
C GLY A 98 -5.90 14.95 5.07
N LEU A 99 -4.73 14.48 5.54
CA LEU A 99 -3.46 15.23 5.48
C LEU A 99 -2.64 14.95 4.21
N GLY A 100 -3.21 14.21 3.25
CA GLY A 100 -2.53 13.83 2.00
C GLY A 100 -1.56 12.65 2.12
N VAL A 101 -1.39 12.05 3.30
CA VAL A 101 -0.44 10.94 3.54
C VAL A 101 -0.68 9.76 2.61
N GLY A 102 -1.94 9.35 2.42
CA GLY A 102 -2.28 8.26 1.51
C GLY A 102 -1.89 8.56 0.06
N VAL A 103 -2.10 9.79 -0.40
CA VAL A 103 -1.68 10.22 -1.74
C VAL A 103 -0.16 10.13 -1.86
N ALA A 104 0.57 10.68 -0.88
CA ALA A 104 2.03 10.67 -0.90
C ALA A 104 2.61 9.24 -0.93
N LEU A 105 2.01 8.30 -0.17
CA LEU A 105 2.40 6.89 -0.20
C LEU A 105 2.18 6.25 -1.57
N VAL A 106 1.01 6.46 -2.19
CA VAL A 106 0.73 5.92 -3.53
C VAL A 106 1.71 6.49 -4.56
N ARG A 107 2.01 7.80 -4.52
CA ARG A 107 2.99 8.42 -5.42
C ARG A 107 4.39 7.86 -5.23
N ALA A 108 4.83 7.69 -3.98
CA ALA A 108 6.12 7.07 -3.70
C ALA A 108 6.18 5.63 -4.21
N ILE A 109 5.09 4.86 -4.11
CA ILE A 109 4.99 3.50 -4.68
C ILE A 109 5.13 3.54 -6.21
N GLU A 110 4.43 4.44 -6.88
CA GLU A 110 4.53 4.64 -8.33
C GLU A 110 5.96 5.00 -8.76
N ASP A 111 6.65 5.86 -8.02
CA ASP A 111 8.04 6.25 -8.32
C ASP A 111 9.01 5.09 -8.12
N VAL A 112 8.84 4.30 -7.06
CA VAL A 112 9.59 3.06 -6.82
C VAL A 112 9.36 2.05 -7.95
N ALA A 113 8.12 1.98 -8.47
CA ALA A 113 7.77 1.10 -9.58
C ALA A 113 8.40 1.57 -10.90
N ARG A 114 8.35 2.87 -11.23
CA ARG A 114 9.03 3.45 -12.40
C ARG A 114 10.54 3.22 -12.37
N ALA A 115 11.16 3.43 -11.21
CA ALA A 115 12.59 3.21 -11.03
C ALA A 115 13.01 1.74 -11.25
N ARG A 116 12.06 0.80 -11.17
CA ARG A 116 12.24 -0.63 -11.46
C ARG A 116 11.90 -1.02 -12.90
N GLY A 117 11.50 -0.06 -13.73
CA GLY A 117 11.11 -0.32 -15.12
C GLY A 117 9.73 -0.97 -15.26
N LEU A 118 8.88 -0.91 -14.23
CA LEU A 118 7.52 -1.38 -14.31
C LEU A 118 6.66 -0.44 -15.18
N THR A 119 5.72 -1.01 -15.92
CA THR A 119 4.88 -0.29 -16.89
C THR A 119 3.53 0.15 -16.31
N ALA A 120 3.10 -0.50 -15.22
CA ALA A 120 1.85 -0.22 -14.54
C ALA A 120 1.91 -0.64 -13.06
N VAL A 121 0.92 -0.20 -12.29
CA VAL A 121 0.64 -0.66 -10.93
C VAL A 121 -0.79 -1.15 -10.85
N ASP A 122 -0.95 -2.39 -10.38
CA ASP A 122 -2.22 -2.98 -9.99
C ASP A 122 -2.45 -2.84 -8.50
N LEU A 123 -3.72 -2.84 -8.11
CA LEU A 123 -4.14 -2.95 -6.73
C LEU A 123 -5.48 -3.63 -6.61
N HIS A 124 -5.73 -4.18 -5.44
CA HIS A 124 -7.02 -4.73 -5.04
C HIS A 124 -7.61 -3.72 -4.06
N ALA A 125 -8.48 -2.83 -4.55
CA ALA A 125 -9.07 -1.77 -3.72
C ALA A 125 -10.28 -2.30 -2.99
N GLN A 126 -10.40 -2.03 -1.69
CA GLN A 126 -11.68 -2.09 -1.00
C GLN A 126 -12.66 -1.15 -1.71
N THR A 127 -13.91 -1.58 -1.91
CA THR A 127 -14.87 -0.81 -2.74
C THR A 127 -15.14 0.59 -2.20
N ARG A 128 -15.06 0.78 -0.88
CA ARG A 128 -15.13 2.10 -0.22
C ARG A 128 -13.98 3.06 -0.57
N ALA A 129 -12.87 2.55 -1.09
CA ALA A 129 -11.68 3.31 -1.45
C ALA A 129 -11.55 3.54 -2.98
N LEU A 130 -12.51 3.11 -3.80
CA LEU A 130 -12.44 3.28 -5.26
C LEU A 130 -12.26 4.74 -5.66
N GLY A 131 -13.10 5.65 -5.13
CA GLY A 131 -13.01 7.08 -5.45
C GLY A 131 -11.66 7.71 -5.08
N PHE A 132 -10.98 7.18 -4.05
CA PHE A 132 -9.62 7.62 -3.71
C PHE A 132 -8.62 7.25 -4.82
N TYR A 133 -8.65 6.02 -5.31
CA TYR A 133 -7.74 5.55 -6.36
C TYR A 133 -8.12 6.09 -7.74
N GLU A 134 -9.41 6.25 -8.04
CA GLU A 134 -9.90 6.90 -9.26
C GLU A 134 -9.37 8.35 -9.36
N GLY A 135 -9.41 9.09 -8.25
CA GLY A 135 -8.82 10.44 -8.17
C GLY A 135 -7.30 10.47 -8.37
N LEU A 136 -6.63 9.32 -8.24
CA LEU A 136 -5.20 9.14 -8.55
C LEU A 136 -4.97 8.58 -9.95
N GLY A 137 -6.00 8.36 -10.77
CA GLY A 137 -5.90 7.88 -12.14
C GLY A 137 -5.82 6.35 -12.26
N TYR A 138 -6.26 5.61 -11.24
CA TYR A 138 -6.48 4.17 -11.36
C TYR A 138 -7.86 3.90 -11.96
N GLU A 139 -7.94 2.89 -12.82
CA GLU A 139 -9.17 2.46 -13.46
C GLU A 139 -9.56 1.07 -12.94
N ALA A 140 -10.80 0.93 -12.48
CA ALA A 140 -11.32 -0.34 -12.00
C ALA A 140 -11.62 -1.30 -13.17
N TYR A 141 -11.26 -2.57 -13.01
CA TYR A 141 -11.55 -3.61 -13.98
C TYR A 141 -12.02 -4.90 -13.28
N GLY A 142 -12.66 -5.78 -14.05
CA GLY A 142 -13.24 -7.02 -13.53
C GLY A 142 -14.43 -6.81 -12.58
N PRO A 143 -14.99 -7.93 -12.06
CA PRO A 143 -16.07 -7.92 -11.10
C PRO A 143 -15.58 -7.56 -9.69
N GLU A 144 -16.52 -7.22 -8.81
CA GLU A 144 -16.29 -7.17 -7.36
C GLU A 144 -16.12 -8.59 -6.81
N TYR A 145 -15.23 -8.77 -5.82
CA TYR A 145 -15.00 -10.03 -5.13
C TYR A 145 -14.68 -9.81 -3.64
N PRO A 146 -14.97 -10.77 -2.76
CA PRO A 146 -14.61 -10.68 -1.36
C PRO A 146 -13.13 -11.04 -1.12
N GLU A 147 -12.44 -10.26 -0.29
CA GLU A 147 -11.11 -10.56 0.27
C GLU A 147 -11.15 -10.28 1.78
N ALA A 148 -10.84 -11.29 2.60
CA ALA A 148 -11.00 -11.24 4.07
C ALA A 148 -12.39 -10.77 4.55
N GLY A 149 -13.45 -11.11 3.81
CA GLY A 149 -14.83 -10.69 4.13
C GLY A 149 -15.17 -9.25 3.74
N ILE A 150 -14.24 -8.52 3.11
CA ILE A 150 -14.41 -7.14 2.66
C ILE A 150 -14.57 -7.12 1.13
N PRO A 151 -15.56 -6.39 0.57
CA PRO A 151 -15.71 -6.27 -0.88
C PRO A 151 -14.55 -5.49 -1.50
N HIS A 152 -13.95 -6.07 -2.53
CA HIS A 152 -12.81 -5.53 -3.27
C HIS A 152 -13.07 -5.51 -4.78
N ARG A 153 -12.33 -4.65 -5.49
CA ARG A 153 -12.28 -4.64 -6.95
C ARG A 153 -10.87 -4.33 -7.41
N ALA A 154 -10.44 -5.00 -8.48
CA ALA A 154 -9.13 -4.78 -9.06
C ALA A 154 -9.10 -3.41 -9.77
N MET A 155 -7.97 -2.70 -9.66
CA MET A 155 -7.74 -1.45 -10.37
C MET A 155 -6.31 -1.39 -10.89
N ARG A 156 -6.13 -0.79 -12.06
CA ARG A 156 -4.82 -0.64 -12.72
C ARG A 156 -4.56 0.82 -13.05
N ARG A 157 -3.30 1.22 -12.99
CA ARG A 157 -2.82 2.46 -13.58
C ARG A 157 -1.54 2.24 -14.38
N ALA A 158 -1.51 2.75 -15.61
CA ALA A 158 -0.28 2.86 -16.39
C ALA A 158 0.64 3.97 -15.83
N LEU A 159 1.95 3.71 -15.80
CA LEU A 159 2.94 4.57 -15.13
C LEU A 159 3.60 5.61 -16.04
#